data_AF-A0A959HU99-F1
#
_entry.id   AF-A0A959HU99-F1
#
_cell.length_a   1.000
_cell.length_b   1.000
_cell.length_c   1.000
_cell.angle_alpha   90.00
_cell.angle_beta   90.00
_cell.angle_gamma   90.00
#
_symmetry.space_group_name_H-M   'P 1'
#
loop_
_entity.id
_entity.type
_entity.pdbx_description
1 polymer ?
#
loop_
_entity_poly.entity_id
_entity_poly.type
_entity_poly.pdbx_seq_one_letter_code
_entity_poly.pdbx_strand_id
1 'polypeptide(L)'
;MKDLFIFTSILSPYNMAPIALDFVYRFHENNSADYFNSSLGDNLCTHNAITNFVKKFGERVNHYLAFTNGNINNMNLNLPRSIRPIFNTKYDRYHGYQILINDIEKAHVEKLDYIYYPITKSWQGTFVLDITDHFGLDKRDVLKYQYKSAGFAAWWLLQHQLGYKPFKTRIKLKFIINGQL
;
A
#
# COMPACT_ATOMS: atom_id res chain seq x y z
N MET A 1 3.40 -10.54 -20.47
CA MET A 1 2.80 -9.77 -19.36
C MET A 1 1.48 -10.40 -18.91
N LYS A 2 0.53 -10.74 -19.80
CA LYS A 2 -0.73 -11.42 -19.40
C LYS A 2 -0.51 -12.69 -18.56
N ASP A 3 0.59 -13.40 -18.78
CA ASP A 3 1.04 -14.56 -18.00
C ASP A 3 1.44 -14.22 -16.54
N LEU A 4 1.91 -13.01 -16.29
CA LEU A 4 2.20 -12.49 -14.94
C LEU A 4 0.92 -12.38 -14.10
N PHE A 5 -0.19 -12.05 -14.77
CA PHE A 5 -1.49 -11.81 -14.18
C PHE A 5 -2.32 -13.07 -13.99
N ILE A 6 -1.88 -14.20 -14.58
CA ILE A 6 -2.44 -15.53 -14.27
C ILE A 6 -2.33 -15.82 -12.76
N PHE A 7 -1.26 -15.38 -12.09
CA PHE A 7 -1.13 -15.50 -10.63
C PHE A 7 -2.03 -14.54 -9.83
N THR A 8 -2.50 -13.46 -10.45
CA THR A 8 -3.46 -12.53 -9.82
C THR A 8 -4.91 -13.02 -9.98
N SER A 9 -5.16 -13.97 -10.89
CA SER A 9 -6.50 -14.41 -11.26
C SER A 9 -6.88 -15.84 -10.82
N ILE A 10 -5.93 -16.77 -10.63
CA ILE A 10 -6.29 -18.18 -10.35
C ILE A 10 -6.80 -18.41 -8.92
N LEU A 11 -6.41 -17.58 -7.92
CA LEU A 11 -6.72 -17.86 -6.51
C LEU A 11 -7.16 -16.63 -5.70
N SER A 12 -7.60 -15.54 -6.34
CA SER A 12 -8.13 -14.39 -5.59
C SER A 12 -9.65 -14.53 -5.41
N PRO A 13 -10.16 -15.04 -4.27
CA PRO A 13 -11.58 -14.98 -3.90
C PRO A 13 -12.10 -13.54 -3.76
N TYR A 14 -11.19 -12.56 -3.69
CA TYR A 14 -11.51 -11.14 -3.61
C TYR A 14 -11.28 -10.49 -4.97
N ASN A 15 -12.05 -9.45 -5.26
CA ASN A 15 -12.26 -8.75 -6.52
C ASN A 15 -11.01 -8.09 -7.18
N MET A 16 -9.81 -8.69 -7.06
CA MET A 16 -8.52 -8.16 -7.52
C MET A 16 -8.25 -8.46 -8.99
N ALA A 17 -8.82 -9.52 -9.56
CA ALA A 17 -8.59 -9.87 -10.97
C ALA A 17 -9.03 -8.75 -11.94
N PRO A 18 -10.20 -8.09 -11.77
CA PRO A 18 -10.57 -6.92 -12.57
C PRO A 18 -9.59 -5.75 -12.41
N ILE A 19 -9.11 -5.49 -11.20
CA ILE A 19 -8.12 -4.43 -10.92
C ILE A 19 -6.80 -4.74 -11.63
N ALA A 20 -6.36 -5.99 -11.58
CA ALA A 20 -5.13 -6.44 -12.21
C ALA A 20 -5.21 -6.35 -13.74
N LEU A 21 -6.37 -6.67 -14.32
CA LEU A 21 -6.63 -6.50 -15.74
C LEU A 21 -6.62 -5.01 -16.15
N ASP A 22 -7.17 -4.12 -15.33
CA ASP A 22 -7.13 -2.68 -15.55
C ASP A 22 -5.69 -2.12 -15.51
N PHE A 23 -4.85 -2.63 -14.60
CA PHE A 23 -3.42 -2.32 -14.58
C PHE A 23 -2.73 -2.70 -15.90
N VAL A 24 -3.03 -3.90 -16.43
CA VAL A 24 -2.52 -4.36 -17.74
C VAL A 24 -2.95 -3.41 -18.85
N TYR A 25 -4.24 -3.07 -18.91
CA TYR A 25 -4.77 -2.19 -19.95
C TYR A 25 -4.14 -0.80 -19.90
N ARG A 26 -4.11 -0.16 -18.72
CA ARG A 26 -3.48 1.15 -18.55
C ARG A 26 -2.01 1.16 -18.91
N PHE A 27 -1.27 0.14 -18.50
CA PHE A 27 0.13 0.01 -18.88
C PHE A 27 0.27 -0.11 -20.40
N HIS A 28 -0.57 -0.92 -21.06
CA HIS A 28 -0.58 -1.06 -22.51
C HIS A 28 -0.97 0.22 -23.26
N GLU A 29 -1.88 1.02 -22.71
CA GLU A 29 -2.26 2.33 -23.24
C GLU A 29 -1.16 3.39 -23.06
N ASN A 30 -0.06 3.04 -22.37
CA ASN A 30 1.02 3.96 -22.02
C ASN A 30 0.51 5.19 -21.23
N ASN A 31 -0.55 4.99 -20.46
CA ASN A 31 -1.20 6.04 -19.70
C ASN A 31 -0.54 6.18 -18.33
N SER A 32 0.33 7.19 -18.20
CA SER A 32 1.05 7.45 -16.95
C SER A 32 0.27 8.31 -15.95
N ALA A 33 -1.01 8.63 -16.20
CA ALA A 33 -1.83 9.36 -15.26
C ALA A 33 -2.07 8.52 -13.99
N ASP A 34 -2.18 9.19 -12.85
CA ASP A 34 -2.44 8.53 -11.57
C ASP A 34 -3.71 7.66 -11.66
N TYR A 35 -3.60 6.47 -11.07
CA TYR A 35 -4.63 5.46 -11.00
C TYR A 35 -5.31 5.48 -9.64
N PHE A 36 -6.64 5.55 -9.66
CA PHE A 36 -7.49 5.51 -8.48
C PHE A 36 -8.53 4.41 -8.67
N ASN A 37 -8.67 3.55 -7.67
CA ASN A 37 -9.67 2.49 -7.68
C ASN A 37 -10.19 2.26 -6.27
N SER A 38 -11.49 2.48 -6.06
CA SER A 38 -12.13 2.31 -4.76
C SER A 38 -12.10 0.85 -4.30
N SER A 39 -12.31 -0.11 -5.21
CA SER A 39 -12.26 -1.54 -4.88
C SER A 39 -10.88 -1.97 -4.38
N LEU A 40 -9.79 -1.39 -4.90
CA LEU A 40 -8.45 -1.63 -4.36
C LEU A 40 -8.35 -1.10 -2.92
N GLY A 41 -8.82 0.11 -2.66
CA GLY A 41 -8.87 0.68 -1.30
C GLY A 41 -9.67 -0.19 -0.33
N ASP A 42 -10.86 -0.64 -0.74
CA ASP A 42 -11.75 -1.47 0.07
C ASP A 42 -11.11 -2.83 0.42
N ASN A 43 -10.46 -3.47 -0.57
CA ASN A 43 -9.71 -4.71 -0.34
C ASN A 43 -8.56 -4.50 0.66
N LEU A 44 -7.84 -3.38 0.56
CA LEU A 44 -6.72 -3.07 1.47
C LEU A 44 -7.17 -2.75 2.89
N CYS A 45 -8.32 -2.10 3.08
CA CYS A 45 -8.86 -1.80 4.42
C CYS A 45 -9.01 -3.05 5.30
N THR A 46 -9.26 -4.21 4.71
CA THR A 46 -9.40 -5.49 5.43
C THR A 46 -8.12 -6.32 5.45
N HIS A 47 -7.04 -5.84 4.83
CA HIS A 47 -5.81 -6.60 4.68
C HIS A 47 -4.94 -6.55 5.95
N ASN A 48 -4.37 -7.69 6.33
CA ASN A 48 -3.52 -7.82 7.52
C ASN A 48 -2.31 -6.86 7.51
N ALA A 49 -1.77 -6.51 6.35
CA ALA A 49 -0.69 -5.52 6.25
C ALA A 49 -1.13 -4.13 6.74
N ILE A 50 -2.36 -3.71 6.42
CA ILE A 50 -2.95 -2.46 6.90
C ILE A 50 -3.28 -2.57 8.38
N THR A 51 -3.88 -3.67 8.84
CA THR A 51 -4.14 -3.90 10.27
C THR A 51 -2.86 -3.78 11.11
N ASN A 52 -1.78 -4.43 10.67
CA ASN A 52 -0.49 -4.38 11.34
C ASN A 52 0.12 -2.96 11.32
N PHE A 53 -0.03 -2.23 10.21
CA PHE A 53 0.37 -0.84 10.12
C PHE A 53 -0.40 0.02 11.14
N VAL A 54 -1.73 -0.06 11.17
CA VAL A 54 -2.58 0.73 12.08
C VAL A 54 -2.21 0.46 13.53
N LYS A 55 -1.96 -0.81 13.90
CA LYS A 55 -1.50 -1.18 15.24
C LYS A 55 -0.16 -0.52 15.60
N LYS A 56 0.88 -0.71 14.76
CA LYS A 56 2.23 -0.14 15.01
C LYS A 56 2.21 1.38 15.04
N PHE A 57 1.43 2.01 14.17
CA PHE A 57 1.26 3.45 14.15
C PHE A 57 0.56 3.93 15.42
N GLY A 58 -0.51 3.25 15.86
CA GLY A 58 -1.20 3.52 17.12
C GLY A 58 -0.30 3.42 18.35
N GLU A 59 0.55 2.39 18.43
CA GLU A 59 1.57 2.24 19.48
C GLU A 59 2.53 3.44 19.51
N ARG A 60 2.98 3.91 18.33
CA ARG A 60 3.83 5.10 18.22
C ARG A 60 3.12 6.38 18.65
N VAL A 61 1.84 6.54 18.31
CA VAL A 61 1.02 7.67 18.78
C VAL A 61 0.87 7.60 20.30
N ASN A 62 0.48 6.46 20.86
CA ASN A 62 0.30 6.28 22.30
C ASN A 62 1.58 6.59 23.08
N HIS A 63 2.72 6.07 22.61
CA HIS A 63 4.02 6.35 23.19
C HIS A 63 4.32 7.84 23.17
N TYR A 64 4.18 8.53 22.04
CA TYR A 64 4.39 9.98 21.95
C TYR A 64 3.49 10.76 22.92
N LEU A 65 2.20 10.43 22.97
CA LEU A 65 1.22 11.10 23.83
C LEU A 65 1.50 10.92 25.33
N ALA A 66 2.07 9.79 25.73
CA ALA A 66 2.48 9.58 27.12
C ALA A 66 3.55 10.58 27.57
N PHE A 67 4.49 10.95 26.69
CA PHE A 67 5.53 11.96 27.00
C PHE A 67 5.04 13.39 26.87
N THR A 68 4.00 13.64 26.09
CA THR A 68 3.47 14.99 25.85
C THR A 68 2.18 15.30 26.61
N ASN A 69 1.81 14.44 27.56
CA ASN A 69 0.58 14.55 28.35
C ASN A 69 -0.67 14.76 27.46
N GLY A 70 -0.77 13.96 26.40
CA GLY A 70 -1.89 14.01 25.45
C GLY A 70 -1.82 15.11 24.39
N ASN A 71 -0.73 15.89 24.31
CA ASN A 71 -0.57 16.90 23.25
C ASN A 71 0.01 16.29 21.96
N ILE A 72 -0.79 16.21 20.89
CA ILE A 72 -0.40 15.62 19.60
C ILE A 72 0.28 16.59 18.62
N ASN A 73 0.23 17.91 18.83
CA ASN A 73 0.43 18.89 17.75
C ASN A 73 1.80 18.84 17.06
N ASN A 74 2.85 18.45 17.77
CA ASN A 74 4.21 18.38 17.25
C ASN A 74 4.66 16.94 16.93
N MET A 75 3.74 15.98 16.86
CA MET A 75 4.10 14.61 16.54
C MET A 75 4.63 14.52 15.10
N ASN A 76 5.83 13.98 14.93
CA ASN A 76 6.34 13.66 13.61
C ASN A 76 5.56 12.47 13.03
N LEU A 77 4.77 12.72 11.99
CA LEU A 77 3.95 11.72 11.28
C LEU A 77 4.68 11.01 10.14
N ASN A 78 5.96 11.32 9.90
CA ASN A 78 6.74 10.64 8.87
C ASN A 78 6.88 9.15 9.19
N LEU A 79 6.64 8.33 8.17
CA LEU A 79 6.66 6.87 8.27
C LEU A 79 8.04 6.31 7.88
N PRO A 80 8.84 5.80 8.84
CA PRO A 80 10.00 5.00 8.51
C PRO A 80 9.57 3.74 7.74
N ARG A 81 10.45 3.22 6.89
CA ARG A 81 10.16 2.03 6.06
C ARG A 81 9.71 0.83 6.90
N SER A 82 10.22 0.69 8.13
CA SER A 82 9.91 -0.42 9.04
C SER A 82 8.45 -0.51 9.51
N ILE A 83 7.68 0.58 9.41
CA ILE A 83 6.27 0.57 9.81
C ILE A 83 5.32 0.55 8.63
N ARG A 84 5.78 0.85 7.40
CA ARG A 84 4.92 0.88 6.21
C ARG A 84 4.26 -0.50 5.99
N PRO A 85 3.04 -0.55 5.45
CA PRO A 85 2.45 -1.81 5.01
C PRO A 85 3.34 -2.47 3.94
N ILE A 86 3.50 -3.79 4.03
CA ILE A 86 4.21 -4.60 3.03
C ILE A 86 3.32 -5.79 2.68
N PHE A 87 3.16 -6.05 1.38
CA PHE A 87 2.27 -7.06 0.80
C PHE A 87 3.09 -8.15 0.11
N ASN A 88 3.86 -8.92 0.90
CA ASN A 88 4.83 -9.88 0.37
C ASN A 88 4.70 -11.31 0.91
N THR A 89 3.62 -11.61 1.63
CA THR A 89 3.34 -12.95 2.17
C THR A 89 2.95 -13.94 1.07
N LYS A 90 2.82 -15.23 1.43
CA LYS A 90 2.26 -16.23 0.50
C LYS A 90 0.84 -15.86 0.08
N TYR A 91 0.03 -15.34 1.01
CA TYR A 91 -1.31 -14.86 0.72
C TYR A 91 -1.28 -13.75 -0.34
N ASP A 92 -0.44 -12.73 -0.14
CA ASP A 92 -0.27 -11.62 -1.09
C ASP A 92 0.11 -12.08 -2.50
N ARG A 93 0.94 -13.12 -2.60
CA ARG A 93 1.35 -13.69 -3.89
C ARG A 93 0.20 -14.36 -4.63
N TYR A 94 -0.59 -15.17 -3.94
CA TYR A 94 -1.69 -15.92 -4.57
C TYR A 94 -2.95 -15.07 -4.80
N HIS A 95 -3.04 -13.89 -4.17
CA HIS A 95 -4.18 -12.97 -4.27
C HIS A 95 -3.84 -11.68 -5.02
N GLY A 96 -2.67 -11.63 -5.66
CA GLY A 96 -2.26 -10.54 -6.55
C GLY A 96 -1.71 -9.27 -5.89
N TYR A 97 -1.82 -9.09 -4.57
CA TYR A 97 -1.25 -7.93 -3.87
C TYR A 97 0.26 -7.76 -4.10
N GLN A 98 1.02 -8.86 -4.16
CA GLN A 98 2.47 -8.81 -4.40
C GLN A 98 2.84 -8.37 -5.84
N ILE A 99 1.90 -8.37 -6.78
CA ILE A 99 2.13 -7.81 -8.11
C ILE A 99 1.62 -6.36 -8.18
N LEU A 100 0.50 -6.08 -7.51
CA LEU A 100 -0.19 -4.80 -7.62
C LEU A 100 0.33 -3.71 -6.67
N ILE A 101 0.81 -4.07 -5.47
CA ILE A 101 1.16 -3.10 -4.42
C ILE A 101 2.19 -3.60 -3.38
N ASN A 102 3.11 -4.49 -3.78
CA ASN A 102 4.05 -5.23 -2.90
C ASN A 102 4.73 -4.41 -1.80
N ASP A 103 5.63 -3.48 -2.17
CA ASP A 103 6.42 -2.69 -1.24
C ASP A 103 6.28 -1.22 -1.63
N ILE A 104 5.36 -0.54 -0.94
CA ILE A 104 4.89 0.80 -1.25
C ILE A 104 6.06 1.79 -1.40
N GLU A 105 6.12 2.45 -2.56
CA GLU A 105 7.13 3.49 -2.82
C GLU A 105 7.06 4.63 -1.80
N LYS A 106 5.86 5.22 -1.60
CA LYS A 106 5.65 6.36 -0.70
C LYS A 106 4.38 6.18 0.14
N ALA A 107 4.51 6.47 1.42
CA ALA A 107 3.39 6.48 2.36
C ALA A 107 3.56 7.62 3.35
N HIS A 108 2.50 8.40 3.60
CA HIS A 108 2.47 9.40 4.66
C HIS A 108 1.12 9.37 5.39
N VAL A 109 1.12 9.85 6.63
CA VAL A 109 -0.10 9.96 7.45
C VAL A 109 -0.44 11.42 7.67
N GLU A 110 -1.72 11.73 7.50
CA GLU A 110 -2.31 13.01 7.86
C GLU A 110 -3.22 12.83 9.07
N LYS A 111 -3.11 13.74 10.05
CA LYS A 111 -4.06 13.84 11.17
C LYS A 111 -5.28 14.62 10.70
N LEU A 112 -6.46 14.03 10.79
CA LEU A 112 -7.72 14.72 10.52
C LEU A 112 -8.34 15.28 11.79
N ASP A 113 -8.41 14.46 12.83
CA ASP A 113 -9.06 14.84 14.10
C ASP A 113 -8.39 14.13 15.28
N TYR A 114 -8.49 14.72 16.47
CA TYR A 114 -7.91 14.21 17.69
C TYR A 114 -8.62 14.74 18.93
N ILE A 115 -8.93 13.83 19.86
CA ILE A 115 -9.52 14.13 21.16
C ILE A 115 -8.71 13.40 22.25
N TYR A 116 -8.37 14.13 23.30
CA TYR A 116 -7.78 13.58 24.52
C TYR A 116 -8.76 13.73 25.68
N TYR A 117 -8.88 12.70 26.50
CA TYR A 117 -9.73 12.64 27.69
C TYR A 117 -8.83 12.56 28.93
N PRO A 118 -8.52 13.70 29.59
CA PRO A 118 -7.53 13.74 30.67
C PRO A 118 -7.93 12.92 31.90
N ILE A 119 -9.23 12.79 32.18
CA ILE A 119 -9.76 12.07 33.35
C ILE A 119 -9.49 10.56 33.23
N THR A 120 -9.80 9.98 32.07
CA THR A 120 -9.62 8.55 31.78
C THR A 120 -8.24 8.22 31.22
N LYS A 121 -7.43 9.26 30.93
CA LYS A 121 -6.17 9.17 30.19
C LYS A 121 -6.31 8.43 28.87
N SER A 122 -7.45 8.55 28.20
CA SER A 122 -7.70 7.94 26.90
C SER A 122 -7.64 8.96 25.78
N TRP A 123 -7.44 8.50 24.56
CA TRP A 123 -7.46 9.35 23.37
C TRP A 123 -8.10 8.63 22.19
N GLN A 124 -8.60 9.43 21.26
CA GLN A 124 -9.09 9.00 19.96
C GLN A 124 -8.49 9.90 18.88
N GLY A 125 -8.03 9.29 17.79
CA GLY A 125 -7.51 10.02 16.64
C GLY A 125 -8.04 9.45 15.32
N THR A 126 -8.37 10.35 14.40
CA THR A 126 -8.74 10.01 13.03
C THR A 126 -7.61 10.42 12.10
N PHE A 127 -7.15 9.48 11.28
CA PHE A 127 -6.01 9.66 10.40
C PHE A 127 -6.32 9.17 8.97
N VAL A 128 -5.54 9.67 8.01
CA VAL A 128 -5.54 9.19 6.63
C VAL A 128 -4.14 8.70 6.28
N LEU A 129 -4.04 7.47 5.81
CA LEU A 129 -2.86 6.93 5.16
C LEU A 129 -2.99 7.18 3.65
N ASP A 130 -2.11 8.02 3.10
CA ASP A 130 -1.98 8.25 1.66
C ASP A 130 -0.79 7.44 1.13
N ILE A 131 -1.09 6.52 0.22
CA ILE A 131 -0.16 5.59 -0.41
C ILE A 131 0.01 5.98 -1.88
N THR A 132 1.25 6.01 -2.31
CA THR A 132 1.63 6.01 -3.73
C THR A 132 2.52 4.82 -4.00
N ASP A 133 2.15 4.04 -5.01
CA ASP A 133 3.01 2.97 -5.50
C ASP A 133 3.17 3.06 -7.02
N HIS A 134 4.35 2.71 -7.52
CA HIS A 134 4.66 2.75 -8.94
C HIS A 134 4.50 1.36 -9.54
N PHE A 135 3.64 1.22 -10.54
CA PHE A 135 3.50 -0.04 -11.28
C PHE A 135 4.62 -0.17 -12.33
N GLY A 136 5.83 -0.45 -11.86
CA GLY A 136 7.02 -0.65 -12.68
C GLY A 136 7.93 -1.72 -12.13
N LEU A 137 8.92 -2.11 -12.94
CA LEU A 137 9.87 -3.15 -12.62
C LEU A 137 11.31 -2.63 -12.64
N ASP A 138 12.08 -2.87 -11.58
CA ASP A 138 13.50 -2.51 -11.56
C ASP A 138 14.40 -3.65 -12.11
N LYS A 139 15.69 -3.35 -12.32
CA LYS A 139 16.64 -4.35 -12.83
C LYS A 139 16.85 -5.53 -11.86
N ARG A 140 16.76 -5.30 -10.55
CA ARG A 140 16.93 -6.35 -9.53
C ARG A 140 15.72 -7.29 -9.55
N ASP A 141 14.52 -6.76 -9.75
CA ASP A 141 13.30 -7.54 -9.89
C ASP A 141 13.36 -8.48 -11.09
N VAL A 142 13.75 -8.00 -12.28
CA VAL A 142 13.84 -8.87 -13.47
C VAL A 142 14.88 -9.97 -13.28
N LEU A 143 16.06 -9.64 -12.75
CA LEU A 143 17.10 -10.65 -12.49
C LEU A 143 16.64 -11.71 -11.50
N LYS A 144 15.81 -11.33 -10.53
CA LYS A 144 15.29 -12.21 -9.49
C LYS A 144 14.09 -13.05 -9.93
N TYR A 145 13.28 -12.60 -10.87
CA TYR A 145 11.98 -13.23 -11.17
C TYR A 145 11.78 -13.68 -12.62
N GLN A 146 12.65 -13.30 -13.56
CA GLN A 146 12.52 -13.70 -14.97
C GLN A 146 12.49 -15.22 -15.20
N TYR A 147 13.12 -16.02 -14.34
CA TYR A 147 13.08 -17.49 -14.45
C TYR A 147 11.76 -18.08 -13.92
N LYS A 148 10.95 -17.32 -13.17
CA LYS A 148 9.65 -17.77 -12.65
C LYS A 148 8.51 -17.53 -13.64
N SER A 149 8.64 -16.50 -14.48
CA SER A 149 7.68 -16.17 -15.53
C SER A 149 8.36 -15.23 -16.54
N ALA A 150 8.19 -15.54 -17.84
CA ALA A 150 8.66 -14.69 -18.93
C ALA A 150 8.00 -13.29 -18.90
N GLY A 151 6.85 -13.15 -18.23
CA GLY A 151 6.17 -11.89 -17.98
C GLY A 151 7.03 -10.83 -17.31
N PHE A 152 7.94 -11.20 -16.40
CA PHE A 152 8.86 -10.25 -15.76
C PHE A 152 9.87 -9.66 -16.75
N ALA A 153 10.46 -10.48 -17.60
CA ALA A 153 11.38 -10.03 -18.65
C ALA A 153 10.64 -9.16 -19.69
N ALA A 154 9.43 -9.56 -20.10
CA ALA A 154 8.61 -8.78 -21.01
C ALA A 154 8.21 -7.42 -20.42
N TRP A 155 7.81 -7.37 -19.15
CA TRP A 155 7.47 -6.12 -18.48
C TRP A 155 8.66 -5.17 -18.39
N TRP A 156 9.84 -5.68 -18.01
CA TRP A 156 11.06 -4.90 -17.99
C TRP A 156 11.43 -4.36 -19.39
N LEU A 157 11.35 -5.21 -20.42
CA LEU A 157 11.64 -4.82 -21.80
C LEU A 157 10.69 -3.69 -22.28
N LEU A 158 9.39 -3.84 -22.03
CA LEU A 158 8.38 -2.84 -22.37
C LEU A 158 8.71 -1.48 -21.73
N GLN A 159 9.04 -1.49 -20.44
CA GLN A 159 9.37 -0.30 -19.68
C GLN A 159 10.66 0.38 -20.13
N HIS A 160 11.75 -0.39 -20.23
CA HIS A 160 13.10 0.17 -20.32
C HIS A 160 13.63 0.27 -21.74
N GLN A 161 13.02 -0.44 -22.69
CA GLN A 161 13.49 -0.47 -24.10
C GLN A 161 12.42 -0.01 -25.10
N LEU A 162 11.13 -0.19 -24.79
CA LEU A 162 10.03 0.11 -25.72
C LEU A 162 9.20 1.34 -25.32
N GLY A 163 9.60 2.07 -24.28
CA GLY A 163 9.02 3.37 -23.93
C GLY A 163 7.65 3.33 -23.23
N TYR A 164 7.24 2.17 -22.71
CA TYR A 164 6.03 2.05 -21.89
C TYR A 164 6.29 2.62 -20.50
N LYS A 165 5.46 3.57 -20.07
CA LYS A 165 5.64 4.30 -18.82
C LYS A 165 4.87 3.63 -17.70
N PRO A 166 5.51 3.31 -16.56
CA PRO A 166 4.82 3.00 -15.32
C PRO A 166 3.84 4.12 -14.96
N PHE A 167 2.67 3.74 -14.44
CA PHE A 167 1.75 4.68 -13.80
C PHE A 167 1.84 4.54 -12.28
N LYS A 168 1.24 5.49 -11.57
CA LYS A 168 1.18 5.49 -10.11
C LYS A 168 -0.19 5.09 -9.65
N THR A 169 -0.27 4.17 -8.70
CA THR A 169 -1.50 3.89 -7.96
C THR A 169 -1.54 4.77 -6.72
N ARG A 170 -2.65 5.48 -6.53
CA ARG A 170 -2.89 6.37 -5.38
C ARG A 170 -4.03 5.84 -4.54
N ILE A 171 -3.81 5.67 -3.23
CA ILE A 171 -4.78 5.09 -2.31
C ILE A 171 -4.84 5.92 -1.04
N LYS A 172 -6.04 6.26 -0.60
CA LYS A 172 -6.27 6.95 0.67
C LYS A 172 -7.13 6.07 1.57
N LEU A 173 -6.59 5.68 2.72
CA LEU A 173 -7.28 4.85 3.69
C LEU A 173 -7.50 5.66 4.96
N LYS A 174 -8.77 5.88 5.33
CA LYS A 174 -9.14 6.53 6.58
C LYS A 174 -9.23 5.48 7.68
N PHE A 175 -8.64 5.76 8.84
CA PHE A 175 -8.71 4.87 9.99
C PHE A 175 -8.81 5.66 11.30
N ILE A 176 -9.42 5.02 12.30
CA ILE A 176 -9.60 5.55 13.64
C ILE A 176 -8.76 4.70 14.59
N ILE A 177 -8.03 5.36 15.49
CA ILE A 177 -7.28 4.70 16.56
C ILE A 177 -7.78 5.24 17.89
N ASN A 178 -7.90 4.33 18.85
CA ASN A 178 -8.14 4.65 20.25
C ASN A 178 -6.97 4.10 21.07
N GLY A 179 -6.62 4.80 22.14
CA GLY A 179 -5.58 4.36 23.06
C GLY A 179 -5.79 4.89 24.47
N GLN A 180 -4.94 4.42 25.38
CA GLN A 180 -4.93 4.80 26.79
C GLN A 180 -3.47 4.96 27.23
N LEU A 181 -3.18 6.05 27.93
CA LEU A 181 -1.85 6.43 28.43
C LEU A 181 -1.54 5.84 29.80
#